data_AF-A0A8I0H4Z9-F1
#
_entry.id   AF-A0A8I0H4Z9-F1
#
_cell.length_a   1.000
_cell.length_b   1.000
_cell.length_c   1.000
_cell.angle_alpha   90.00
_cell.angle_beta   90.00
_cell.angle_gamma   90.00
#
_symmetry.space_group_name_H-M   'P 1'
#
loop_
_entity.id
_entity.type
_entity.pdbx_description
1 polymer ?
#
loop_
_entity_poly.entity_id
_entity_poly.type
_entity_poly.pdbx_seq_one_letter_code
_entity_poly.pdbx_strand_id
1 'polypeptide(L)' 'RSRWLPYLLVAPQLIITVIFFIWPAGEALWYSLQRVDPFGFSSQFVGLDNFVTLFHDSYYLDAFWTTIKFSTFVTVS' A
#
# COMPACT_ATOMS: atom_id res chain seq x y z
N ARG A 1 37.03 3.57 18.54
CA ARG A 1 36.26 3.09 17.35
C ARG A 1 34.84 3.62 17.45
N SER A 2 34.56 4.73 16.77
CA SER A 2 33.29 5.46 16.82
C SER A 2 32.20 4.67 16.10
N ARG A 3 31.36 3.95 16.86
CA ARG A 3 30.25 3.13 16.34
C ARG A 3 29.05 3.94 15.84
N TRP A 4 29.02 5.25 16.06
CA TRP A 4 27.86 6.13 15.80
C TRP A 4 27.91 6.82 14.43
N LEU A 5 29.11 6.99 13.86
CA LEU A 5 29.32 7.65 12.56
C LEU A 5 28.54 6.99 11.41
N PRO A 6 28.49 5.66 11.28
CA PRO A 6 27.75 5.01 10.19
C PRO A 6 26.24 5.27 10.25
N TYR A 7 25.65 5.32 11.44
CA TYR A 7 24.22 5.58 11.61
C TYR A 7 23.85 7.01 11.19
N LEU A 8 24.71 7.98 11.51
CA LEU A 8 24.50 9.38 11.13
C LEU A 8 24.58 9.58 9.60
N LEU A 9 25.41 8.79 8.91
CA LEU A 9 25.52 8.83 7.45
C LEU A 9 24.31 8.19 6.74
N VAL A 10 23.66 7.20 7.37
CA VAL A 10 22.46 6.53 6.83
C VAL A 10 21.17 7.26 7.21
N ALA A 11 21.18 8.04 8.31
CA ALA A 11 20.00 8.76 8.79
C ALA A 11 19.32 9.67 7.74
N PRO A 12 20.03 10.47 6.92
CA PRO A 12 19.39 11.30 5.90
C PRO A 12 18.56 10.49 4.90
N GLN A 13 19.10 9.35 4.46
CA GLN A 13 18.40 8.45 3.55
C GLN A 13 17.13 7.86 4.20
N LEU A 14 17.24 7.38 5.44
CA LEU A 14 16.09 6.82 6.16
C LEU A 14 15.00 7.87 6.40
N ILE A 15 15.37 9.11 6.72
CA ILE A 15 14.42 10.21 6.90
C ILE A 15 13.62 10.42 5.60
N ILE A 16 14.31 10.48 4.45
CA ILE A 16 13.65 10.61 3.15
C ILE A 16 12.72 9.42 2.90
N THR A 17 13.17 8.19 3.13
CA THR A 17 12.31 7.00 2.98
C THR A 17 11.08 7.06 3.86
N VAL A 18 11.21 7.48 5.13
CA VAL A 18 10.08 7.59 6.04
C VAL A 18 9.08 8.64 5.55
N ILE A 19 9.55 9.82 5.16
CA ILE A 19 8.67 10.94 4.76
C ILE A 19 8.00 10.68 3.41
N PHE A 20 8.73 10.14 2.43
CA PHE A 20 8.23 10.05 1.06
C PHE A 20 7.63 8.69 0.70
N PHE A 21 7.95 7.63 1.45
CA PHE A 21 7.42 6.30 1.17
C PHE A 21 6.54 5.79 2.30
N ILE A 22 7.06 5.72 3.54
CA ILE A 22 6.33 5.10 4.65
C ILE A 22 5.11 5.94 5.06
N TRP A 23 5.26 7.26 5.14
CA TRP A 23 4.17 8.15 5.50
C TRP A 23 3.03 8.12 4.46
N PRO A 24 3.27 8.32 3.15
CA PRO A 24 2.22 8.18 2.13
C PRO A 24 1.61 6.78 2.07
N ALA A 25 2.40 5.72 2.32
CA ALA A 25 1.86 4.36 2.40
C ALA A 25 0.90 4.21 3.60
N GLY A 26 1.23 4.79 4.75
CA GLY A 26 0.34 4.82 5.92
C GLY A 26 -0.96 5.57 5.64
N GLU A 27 -0.88 6.73 4.98
CA GLU A 27 -2.05 7.49 4.52
C GLU A 27 -2.91 6.65 3.57
N ALA A 28 -2.30 5.97 2.60
CA ALA A 28 -3.03 5.10 1.67
C ALA A 28 -3.74 3.94 2.39
N LEU A 29 -3.10 3.34 3.40
CA LEU A 29 -3.73 2.33 4.24
C LEU A 29 -4.90 2.91 5.04
N TRP A 30 -4.76 4.10 5.61
CA TRP A 30 -5.83 4.79 6.33
C TRP A 30 -7.03 5.11 5.42
N TYR A 31 -6.77 5.57 4.20
CA TYR A 31 -7.82 5.81 3.20
C TYR A 31 -8.45 4.51 2.67
N SER A 32 -7.71 3.39 2.61
CA SER A 32 -8.28 2.10 2.19
C SER A 32 -9.37 1.59 3.13
N LEU A 33 -9.32 1.99 4.40
CA LEU A 33 -10.32 1.69 5.44
C LEU A 33 -11.51 2.67 5.45
N GLN A 34 -11.44 3.71 4.62
CA GLN A 34 -12.49 4.72 4.48
C GLN A 34 -13.18 4.56 3.13
N ARG A 35 -14.44 4.97 3.09
CA ARG A 35 -15.20 5.12 1.86
C ARG A 35 -15.41 6.60 1.65
N VAL A 36 -14.72 7.14 0.66
CA VAL A 36 -14.78 8.56 0.28
C VAL A 36 -15.72 8.67 -0.91
N ASP A 37 -16.69 9.59 -0.82
CA ASP A 37 -17.55 9.88 -1.97
C ASP A 37 -16.71 10.44 -3.13
N PRO A 38 -17.05 10.12 -4.39
CA PRO A 38 -16.32 10.59 -5.58
C PRO A 38 -16.21 12.12 -5.69
N PHE A 39 -17.09 12.86 -5.00
CA PHE A 39 -17.14 14.31 -4.96
C PHE A 39 -16.55 14.92 -3.68
N GLY A 40 -16.00 14.11 -2.78
CA GLY A 40 -15.27 14.57 -1.59
C GLY A 40 -16.12 15.21 -0.48
N PHE A 41 -17.45 15.17 -0.58
CA PHE A 41 -18.34 15.79 0.39
C PHE A 41 -18.49 14.99 1.69
N SER A 42 -18.21 13.68 1.67
CA SER A 42 -18.24 12.85 2.86
C SER A 42 -17.19 11.74 2.81
N SER A 43 -16.59 11.45 3.97
CA SER A 43 -15.75 10.27 4.20
C SER A 43 -16.33 9.51 5.38
N GLN A 44 -16.62 8.23 5.18
CA GLN A 44 -17.09 7.35 6.24
C GLN A 44 -16.03 6.29 6.53
N PHE A 45 -15.72 6.07 7.80
CA PHE A 45 -14.86 4.97 8.21
C PHE A 45 -15.64 3.66 8.10
N VAL A 46 -15.28 2.81 7.14
CA VAL A 46 -15.97 1.53 6.86
C VAL A 46 -15.11 0.32 7.25
N GLY A 47 -13.90 0.54 7.77
CA GLY A 47 -13.00 -0.53 8.19
C GLY A 47 -12.67 -1.47 7.03
N LEU A 48 -12.94 -2.76 7.21
CA LEU A 48 -12.59 -3.80 6.23
C LEU A 48 -13.66 -4.07 5.16
N ASP A 49 -14.81 -3.39 5.21
CA ASP A 49 -15.93 -3.67 4.31
C ASP A 49 -15.57 -3.45 2.83
N ASN A 50 -14.69 -2.48 2.54
CA ASN A 50 -14.15 -2.26 1.19
C ASN A 50 -13.42 -3.52 0.68
N PHE A 51 -12.61 -4.15 1.53
CA PHE A 51 -11.87 -5.36 1.17
C PHE A 51 -12.81 -6.54 0.96
N VAL A 52 -13.77 -6.75 1.87
CA VAL A 52 -14.76 -7.83 1.73
C VAL A 52 -15.54 -7.67 0.43
N THR A 53 -15.94 -6.45 0.07
CA THR A 53 -16.63 -6.16 -1.19
C THR A 53 -15.77 -6.53 -2.39
N LEU A 54 -14.48 -6.14 -2.39
CA LEU A 54 -13.54 -6.50 -3.47
C LEU A 54 -13.34 -8.01 -3.60
N PHE A 55 -13.25 -8.74 -2.49
CA PHE A 55 -13.11 -10.20 -2.51
C PHE A 55 -14.36 -10.95 -2.98
N HIS A 56 -15.53 -10.32 -2.94
CA HIS A 56 -16.78 -10.88 -3.48
C HIS A 56 -17.05 -10.47 -4.94
N ASP A 57 -16.22 -9.60 -5.51
CA ASP A 57 -16.31 -9.21 -6.91
C ASP A 57 -15.60 -10.24 -7.80
N SER A 58 -16.37 -11.00 -8.59
CA SER A 58 -15.84 -12.02 -9.50
C SER A 58 -14.86 -11.44 -10.51
N TYR A 59 -15.09 -10.21 -10.99
CA TYR A 59 -14.19 -9.56 -11.95
C TYR A 59 -12.84 -9.23 -11.31
N TYR A 60 -12.86 -8.75 -10.06
CA TYR A 60 -11.64 -8.48 -9.31
C TYR A 60 -10.81 -9.77 -9.09
N LEU A 61 -11.48 -10.87 -8.73
CA LEU A 61 -10.82 -12.17 -8.55
C LEU A 61 -10.24 -12.73 -9.85
N ASP A 62 -10.96 -12.62 -10.97
CA ASP A 62 -10.48 -13.08 -12.27
C ASP A 62 -9.22 -12.32 -12.71
N ALA A 63 -9.22 -10.99 -12.54
CA ALA A 63 -8.06 -10.16 -12.79
C ALA A 63 -6.89 -10.54 -11.87
N PHE A 64 -7.14 -10.73 -10.57
CA PHE A 64 -6.14 -11.13 -9.59
C PHE A 64 -5.45 -12.46 -9.96
N TRP A 65 -6.21 -13.48 -10.33
CA TRP A 65 -5.66 -14.76 -10.78
C TRP A 65 -4.87 -14.64 -12.08
N THR A 66 -5.30 -13.79 -13.00
CA THR A 66 -4.58 -13.51 -14.24
C THR A 66 -3.21 -12.89 -13.94
N THR A 67 -3.16 -11.91 -13.04
CA THR A 67 -1.91 -11.29 -12.59
C THR A 67 -0.98 -12.30 -11.93
N ILE A 68 -1.48 -13.18 -11.04
CA ILE A 68 -0.64 -14.21 -10.41
C ILE A 68 -0.02 -15.15 -11.45
N LYS A 69 -0.82 -15.64 -12.41
CA LYS A 69 -0.34 -16.52 -13.47
C LYS A 69 0.76 -15.84 -14.27
N PHE A 70 0.51 -14.62 -14.73
CA PHE A 70 1.47 -13.84 -15.51
C PHE A 70 2.79 -13.60 -14.75
N SER A 71 2.71 -13.08 -13.51
CA SER A 71 3.90 -12.80 -12.69
C SER A 71 4.71 -14.06 -12.39
N THR A 72 4.05 -15.20 -12.21
CA THR A 72 4.72 -16.50 -12.00
C THR A 72 5.45 -16.94 -13.27
N PHE A 73 4.78 -16.87 -14.42
CA PHE A 73 5.43 -17.19 -15.70
C PHE A 73 6.64 -16.30 -15.94
N VAL A 74 6.53 -14.99 -15.75
CA VAL A 74 7.65 -14.03 -15.93
C VAL A 74 8.81 -14.31 -14.98
N THR A 75 8.54 -14.72 -13.73
CA THR A 75 9.60 -14.97 -12.74
C THR A 75 10.33 -16.29 -12.98
N VAL A 76 9.65 -17.29 -13.56
CA VAL A 76 10.21 -18.64 -13.79
C VAL A 76 10.86 -18.79 -15.17
N SER A 77 10.48 -17.95 -16.14
CA SER A 77 11.05 -17.94 -17.50
C SER A 77 12.47 -17.36 -17.52
#